data_AF-A0A0Q9TNL9-F1
#
_entry.id   AF-A0A0Q9TNL9-F1
#
_cell.length_a   1.000
_cell.length_b   1.000
_cell.length_c   1.000
_cell.angle_alpha   90.00
_cell.angle_beta   90.00
_cell.angle_gamma   90.00
#
_symmetry.space_group_name_H-M   'P 1'
#
loop_
_entity.id
_entity.type
_entity.pdbx_description
1 polymer ?
#
loop_
_entity_poly.entity_id
_entity_poly.type
_entity_poly.pdbx_seq_one_letter_code
_entity_poly.pdbx_strand_id
1 'polypeptide(L)'
;MADWRLLIDSLDTAGDSVRYTWDELETLVGGLPASATNHRAWWSGDRPHVNTWRSAGFTVTDLVPGREVRFTRVGIPKTGTPTTTGEAAVADAPAAPDGQPPTLLLVACVKEKLPAPAAARDLYVSPLFKKEREYAERVGLPWFILSAEHGLVVPDEWLSPYERYLPETPPSFRRAWGTWVVERLELLSGSLAGRTIEVHAGATYVDVLGGPFASKGASVYAPLAGLRMGQRLAWYDAQAGLSHARNQPDDVHAAANDFCKRLADDSAAVDPGEFIAHGPSSLTVPGLYSWWVDLEGAVDLSAGLGLPLEPGLIYAGLAGATRWPSGRPSSNTLWSRITGMHLGGRHEFSTFRRTLGCILANARHEPQIDEVRLTAWMYDHLKVVAVPYEEPDTLGKLEGDVLNRIDPPLNLQGMASTATRRRLKELRRPHARGRVRSGTRGADQRPGG
;
A
#
# COMPACT_ATOMS: atom_id res chain seq x y z
N MET A 1 -14.84 -14.83 -38.04
CA MET A 1 -14.56 -13.68 -37.15
C MET A 1 -14.98 -12.46 -37.94
N ALA A 2 -15.80 -11.57 -37.37
CA ALA A 2 -16.41 -10.47 -38.11
C ALA A 2 -15.39 -9.62 -38.90
N ASP A 3 -15.59 -9.44 -40.20
CA ASP A 3 -14.81 -8.54 -41.05
C ASP A 3 -15.50 -7.17 -41.13
N TRP A 4 -14.95 -6.22 -40.37
CA TRP A 4 -15.49 -4.87 -40.25
C TRP A 4 -15.17 -3.96 -41.44
N ARG A 5 -14.32 -4.40 -42.38
CA ARG A 5 -13.99 -3.60 -43.57
C ARG A 5 -15.19 -3.49 -44.52
N LEU A 6 -15.95 -4.57 -44.68
CA LEU A 6 -17.17 -4.59 -45.51
C LEU A 6 -18.27 -3.67 -44.95
N LEU A 7 -18.32 -3.52 -43.62
CA LEU A 7 -19.20 -2.53 -42.99
C LEU A 7 -18.75 -1.10 -43.30
N ILE A 8 -17.44 -0.81 -43.32
CA ILE A 8 -16.94 0.52 -43.69
C ILE A 8 -17.31 0.87 -45.14
N ASP A 9 -17.07 -0.03 -46.10
CA ASP A 9 -17.39 0.22 -47.51
C ASP A 9 -18.89 0.51 -47.71
N SER A 10 -19.75 -0.17 -46.94
CA SER A 10 -21.19 0.08 -46.94
C SER A 10 -21.56 1.41 -46.25
N LEU A 11 -20.86 1.81 -45.19
CA LEU A 11 -21.05 3.10 -44.52
C LEU A 11 -20.54 4.28 -45.37
N ASP A 12 -19.45 4.10 -46.12
CA ASP A 12 -18.88 5.15 -46.98
C ASP A 12 -19.78 5.48 -48.17
N THR A 13 -20.51 4.48 -48.69
CA THR A 13 -21.53 4.66 -49.73
C THR A 13 -22.88 5.13 -49.17
N ALA A 14 -23.08 5.09 -47.85
CA ALA A 14 -24.27 5.58 -47.19
C ALA A 14 -24.23 7.11 -46.97
N GLY A 15 -25.42 7.73 -47.02
CA GLY A 15 -25.62 9.15 -46.70
C GLY A 15 -25.39 9.46 -45.22
N ASP A 16 -26.16 10.39 -44.65
CA ASP A 16 -25.93 10.84 -43.27
C ASP A 16 -26.34 9.82 -42.20
N SER A 17 -27.19 8.84 -42.53
CA SER A 17 -27.53 7.74 -41.65
C SER A 17 -27.94 6.50 -42.43
N VAL A 18 -27.56 5.33 -41.93
CA VAL A 18 -28.00 4.02 -42.44
C VAL A 18 -28.36 3.11 -41.27
N ARG A 19 -29.34 2.25 -41.49
CA ARG A 19 -29.82 1.26 -40.51
C ARG A 19 -29.66 -0.13 -41.11
N TYR A 20 -29.17 -1.06 -40.30
CA TYR A 20 -29.11 -2.49 -40.62
C TYR A 20 -29.96 -3.26 -39.62
N THR A 21 -30.71 -4.24 -40.11
CA THR A 21 -31.22 -5.32 -39.27
C THR A 21 -30.07 -6.21 -38.78
N TRP A 22 -30.30 -6.99 -37.73
CA TRP A 22 -29.26 -7.84 -37.16
C TRP A 22 -28.75 -8.88 -38.15
N ASP A 23 -29.65 -9.49 -38.93
CA ASP A 23 -29.33 -10.51 -39.93
C ASP A 23 -28.56 -9.92 -41.12
N GLU A 24 -28.93 -8.71 -41.57
CA GLU A 24 -28.19 -7.99 -42.62
C GLU A 24 -26.77 -7.66 -42.16
N LEU A 25 -26.62 -7.19 -40.93
CA LEU A 25 -25.32 -6.83 -40.39
C LEU A 25 -24.44 -8.07 -40.15
N GLU A 26 -25.04 -9.14 -39.62
CA GLU A 26 -24.36 -10.41 -39.40
C GLU A 26 -23.90 -11.04 -40.72
N THR A 27 -24.73 -10.97 -41.76
CA THR A 27 -24.35 -11.40 -43.11
C THR A 27 -23.23 -10.52 -43.67
N LEU A 28 -23.33 -9.20 -43.51
CA LEU A 28 -22.38 -8.23 -44.05
C LEU A 28 -20.96 -8.40 -43.47
N VAL A 29 -20.85 -8.66 -42.17
CA VAL A 29 -19.55 -8.82 -41.50
C VAL A 29 -19.12 -10.28 -41.36
N GLY A 30 -19.92 -11.25 -41.82
CA GLY A 30 -19.57 -12.67 -41.76
C GLY A 30 -19.62 -13.28 -40.35
N GLY A 31 -20.62 -12.88 -39.54
CA GLY A 31 -20.92 -13.43 -38.22
C GLY A 31 -20.64 -12.46 -37.06
N LEU A 32 -21.62 -12.22 -36.19
CA LEU A 32 -21.47 -11.37 -35.00
C LEU A 32 -21.11 -12.20 -33.76
N PRO A 33 -20.17 -11.76 -32.91
CA PRO A 33 -19.89 -12.48 -31.66
C PRO A 33 -21.08 -12.36 -30.70
N ALA A 34 -21.29 -13.37 -29.83
CA ALA A 34 -22.37 -13.34 -28.83
C ALA A 34 -22.33 -12.07 -27.94
N SER A 35 -21.14 -11.50 -27.74
CA SER A 35 -20.95 -10.24 -27.02
C SER A 35 -21.60 -9.03 -27.69
N ALA A 36 -21.79 -9.03 -29.02
CA ALA A 36 -22.48 -7.97 -29.74
C ALA A 36 -23.98 -7.93 -29.40
N THR A 37 -24.59 -9.10 -29.16
CA THR A 37 -26.00 -9.23 -28.74
C THR A 37 -26.15 -9.02 -27.24
N ASN A 38 -25.26 -9.60 -26.43
CA ASN A 38 -25.42 -9.67 -24.98
C ASN A 38 -24.97 -8.41 -24.25
N HIS A 39 -24.19 -7.53 -24.89
CA HIS A 39 -23.62 -6.36 -24.23
C HIS A 39 -23.80 -5.10 -25.07
N ARG A 40 -24.71 -4.21 -24.67
CA ARG A 40 -24.92 -2.92 -25.35
C ARG A 40 -23.65 -2.07 -25.44
N ALA A 41 -22.81 -2.12 -24.40
CA ALA A 41 -21.51 -1.45 -24.35
C ALA A 41 -20.49 -2.00 -25.36
N TRP A 42 -20.77 -3.13 -26.01
CA TRP A 42 -19.98 -3.64 -27.11
C TRP A 42 -20.00 -2.68 -28.32
N TRP A 43 -21.09 -1.92 -28.51
CA TRP A 43 -21.25 -0.98 -29.63
C TRP A 43 -20.72 0.43 -29.35
N SER A 44 -20.13 0.68 -28.18
CA SER A 44 -19.65 1.99 -27.76
C SER A 44 -18.35 1.92 -26.95
N GLY A 45 -17.78 3.08 -26.62
CA GLY A 45 -16.49 3.18 -25.92
C GLY A 45 -15.27 3.11 -26.84
N ASP A 46 -14.09 2.87 -26.26
CA ASP A 46 -12.81 2.83 -26.97
C ASP A 46 -12.41 1.36 -27.19
N ARG A 47 -12.88 0.79 -28.30
CA ARG A 47 -12.67 -0.61 -28.67
C ARG A 47 -12.26 -0.68 -30.15
N PRO A 48 -11.45 -1.68 -30.55
CA PRO A 48 -10.94 -1.76 -31.92
C PRO A 48 -12.04 -1.67 -32.99
N HIS A 49 -13.13 -2.43 -32.86
CA HIS A 49 -14.24 -2.43 -33.83
C HIS A 49 -15.11 -1.17 -33.77
N VAL A 50 -15.24 -0.53 -32.61
CA VAL A 50 -15.96 0.75 -32.47
C VAL A 50 -15.19 1.89 -33.12
N ASN A 51 -13.86 1.83 -33.06
CA ASN A 51 -12.99 2.81 -33.71
C ASN A 51 -13.02 2.66 -35.25
N THR A 52 -13.34 1.48 -35.77
CA THR A 52 -13.44 1.18 -37.21
C THR A 52 -14.51 2.01 -37.94
N TRP A 53 -15.75 2.07 -37.43
CA TRP A 53 -16.78 2.92 -38.05
C TRP A 53 -16.66 4.39 -37.65
N ARG A 54 -16.02 4.71 -36.51
CA ARG A 54 -15.69 6.10 -36.17
C ARG A 54 -14.66 6.72 -37.12
N SER A 55 -13.69 5.94 -37.61
CA SER A 55 -12.76 6.44 -38.63
C SER A 55 -13.43 6.74 -39.97
N ALA A 56 -14.55 6.07 -40.28
CA ALA A 56 -15.41 6.40 -41.41
C ALA A 56 -16.33 7.62 -41.13
N GLY A 57 -16.21 8.22 -39.95
CA GLY A 57 -17.03 9.36 -39.52
C GLY A 57 -18.41 8.97 -39.01
N PHE A 58 -18.67 7.71 -38.67
CA PHE A 58 -19.98 7.25 -38.19
C PHE A 58 -19.97 6.89 -36.70
N THR A 59 -21.12 7.09 -36.04
CA THR A 59 -21.39 6.61 -34.68
C THR A 59 -22.71 5.86 -34.62
N VAL A 60 -22.84 4.96 -33.64
CA VAL A 60 -24.10 4.24 -33.38
C VAL A 60 -25.04 5.15 -32.59
N THR A 61 -26.16 5.53 -33.18
CA THR A 61 -27.14 6.42 -32.56
C THR A 61 -28.36 5.69 -32.03
N ASP A 62 -28.71 4.56 -32.63
CA ASP A 62 -29.81 3.71 -32.19
C ASP A 62 -29.40 2.24 -32.25
N LEU A 63 -29.73 1.48 -31.21
CA LEU A 63 -29.30 0.11 -31.03
C LEU A 63 -30.33 -0.67 -30.24
N VAL A 64 -30.87 -1.71 -30.87
CA VAL A 64 -31.67 -2.75 -30.23
C VAL A 64 -30.92 -4.07 -30.43
N PRO A 65 -30.16 -4.55 -29.43
CA PRO A 65 -29.33 -5.73 -29.58
C PRO A 65 -30.14 -6.95 -30.04
N GLY A 66 -29.65 -7.67 -31.05
CA GLY A 66 -30.35 -8.80 -31.66
C GLY A 66 -31.49 -8.42 -32.61
N ARG A 67 -31.70 -7.13 -32.91
CA ARG A 67 -32.76 -6.68 -33.82
C ARG A 67 -32.29 -5.69 -34.88
N GLU A 68 -31.78 -4.52 -34.48
CA GLU A 68 -31.34 -3.49 -35.43
C GLU A 68 -30.31 -2.54 -34.83
N VAL A 69 -29.51 -1.93 -35.69
CA VAL A 69 -28.56 -0.87 -35.34
C VAL A 69 -28.54 0.23 -36.40
N ARG A 70 -28.43 1.48 -35.96
CA ARG A 70 -28.33 2.67 -36.81
C ARG A 70 -26.98 3.35 -36.63
N PHE A 71 -26.32 3.62 -37.76
CA PHE A 71 -25.13 4.46 -37.84
C PHE A 71 -25.51 5.84 -38.37
N THR A 72 -24.86 6.88 -37.85
CA THR A 72 -25.06 8.29 -38.26
C THR A 72 -23.71 8.98 -38.40
N ARG A 73 -23.55 9.76 -39.47
CA ARG A 73 -22.32 10.49 -39.80
C ARG A 73 -22.16 11.69 -38.85
N VAL A 74 -20.97 11.89 -38.30
CA VAL A 74 -20.62 12.97 -37.37
C VAL A 74 -19.80 14.02 -38.12
N GLY A 75 -20.32 15.24 -38.24
CA GLY A 75 -19.63 16.33 -38.93
C GLY A 75 -18.34 16.76 -38.23
N ILE A 76 -17.25 16.92 -38.99
CA ILE A 76 -15.94 17.37 -38.49
C ILE A 76 -15.93 18.91 -38.43
N PRO A 77 -15.54 19.54 -37.30
CA PRO A 77 -15.24 20.98 -37.28
C PRO A 77 -13.92 21.28 -38.01
N LYS A 78 -13.92 22.28 -38.89
CA LYS A 78 -12.78 22.69 -39.74
C LYS A 78 -11.61 23.30 -38.93
N THR A 79 -10.43 22.74 -39.19
CA THR A 79 -9.04 23.27 -39.18
C THR A 79 -8.76 24.70 -38.70
N GLY A 80 -7.81 24.82 -37.76
CA GLY A 80 -6.88 25.95 -37.61
C GLY A 80 -5.44 25.43 -37.47
N THR A 81 -4.53 25.90 -38.31
CA THR A 81 -3.15 25.43 -38.56
C THR A 81 -2.17 25.87 -37.44
N PRO A 82 -1.08 25.11 -37.15
CA PRO A 82 -0.25 25.29 -35.96
C PRO A 82 0.90 26.30 -36.16
N THR A 83 1.33 26.97 -35.09
CA THR A 83 2.61 27.70 -35.02
C THR A 83 3.33 27.36 -33.71
N THR A 84 4.31 26.46 -33.87
CA THR A 84 5.68 26.45 -33.34
C THR A 84 5.98 26.99 -31.92
N THR A 85 6.38 26.04 -31.06
CA THR A 85 7.40 26.11 -29.98
C THR A 85 7.20 27.05 -28.80
N GLY A 86 6.96 26.46 -27.63
CA GLY A 86 7.09 27.10 -26.32
C GLY A 86 6.63 26.13 -25.23
N GLU A 87 7.57 25.74 -24.37
CA GLU A 87 7.48 24.99 -23.12
C GLU A 87 6.10 24.51 -22.63
N ALA A 88 6.01 23.19 -22.41
CA ALA A 88 4.90 22.54 -21.74
C ALA A 88 4.75 23.08 -20.30
N ALA A 89 3.87 24.06 -20.13
CA ALA A 89 3.30 24.39 -18.84
C ALA A 89 2.50 23.18 -18.35
N VAL A 90 2.99 22.59 -17.26
CA VAL A 90 2.32 21.57 -16.47
C VAL A 90 0.98 22.17 -16.03
N ALA A 91 -0.14 21.59 -16.47
CA ALA A 91 -1.46 22.04 -16.07
C ALA A 91 -1.58 21.94 -14.54
N ASP A 92 -1.78 23.08 -13.87
CA ASP A 92 -2.07 23.13 -12.45
C ASP A 92 -3.25 22.20 -12.14
N ALA A 93 -3.02 21.27 -11.21
CA ALA A 93 -4.09 20.49 -10.61
C ALA A 93 -5.09 21.47 -9.95
N PRO A 94 -6.40 21.20 -9.99
CA PRO A 94 -7.36 22.03 -9.26
C PRO A 94 -6.92 22.14 -7.80
N ALA A 95 -6.90 23.36 -7.26
CA ALA A 95 -6.57 23.60 -5.86
C ALA A 95 -7.62 22.92 -4.96
N ALA A 96 -7.21 22.48 -3.77
CA ALA A 96 -8.14 21.95 -2.78
C ALA A 96 -9.24 22.99 -2.49
N PRO A 97 -10.52 22.60 -2.43
CA PRO A 97 -11.57 23.52 -2.02
C PRO A 97 -11.24 24.02 -0.61
N ASP A 98 -11.27 25.34 -0.45
CA ASP A 98 -10.98 26.09 0.79
C ASP A 98 -9.50 26.24 1.19
N GLY A 99 -8.54 25.80 0.37
CA GLY A 99 -7.10 26.02 0.61
C GLY A 99 -6.52 25.28 1.81
N GLN A 100 -7.32 24.46 2.50
CA GLN A 100 -6.84 23.59 3.57
C GLN A 100 -6.19 22.32 2.99
N PRO A 101 -5.01 21.91 3.49
CA PRO A 101 -4.35 20.71 3.01
C PRO A 101 -5.20 19.46 3.35
N PRO A 102 -5.19 18.44 2.48
CA PRO A 102 -5.85 17.17 2.77
C PRO A 102 -5.34 16.55 4.07
N THR A 103 -6.24 15.95 4.83
CA THR A 103 -5.93 15.30 6.11
C THR A 103 -6.16 13.79 6.07
N LEU A 104 -6.68 13.27 4.96
CA LEU A 104 -6.98 11.85 4.73
C LEU A 104 -7.03 11.56 3.23
N LEU A 105 -6.61 10.36 2.82
CA LEU A 105 -6.60 9.91 1.43
C LEU A 105 -7.45 8.63 1.23
N LEU A 106 -8.21 8.58 0.15
CA LEU A 106 -8.98 7.41 -0.26
C LEU A 106 -8.54 6.95 -1.65
N VAL A 107 -8.14 5.68 -1.77
CA VAL A 107 -7.69 5.09 -3.03
C VAL A 107 -8.70 4.05 -3.50
N ALA A 108 -9.12 4.09 -4.76
CA ALA A 108 -10.02 3.08 -5.31
C ALA A 108 -9.35 1.72 -5.53
N CYS A 109 -10.06 0.64 -5.22
CA CYS A 109 -9.65 -0.70 -5.60
C CYS A 109 -9.61 -0.88 -7.13
N VAL A 110 -8.76 -1.78 -7.63
CA VAL A 110 -8.63 -2.08 -9.05
C VAL A 110 -9.05 -3.52 -9.38
N LYS A 111 -9.28 -3.79 -10.67
CA LYS A 111 -9.68 -5.12 -11.15
C LYS A 111 -8.58 -6.15 -10.91
N GLU A 112 -7.35 -5.84 -11.27
CA GLU A 112 -6.20 -6.74 -11.20
C GLU A 112 -5.78 -7.01 -9.75
N LYS A 113 -5.83 -8.28 -9.33
CA LYS A 113 -5.53 -8.75 -7.98
C LYS A 113 -4.67 -10.00 -8.01
N LEU A 114 -3.97 -10.30 -6.92
CA LEU A 114 -3.37 -11.61 -6.70
C LEU A 114 -4.44 -12.72 -6.74
N PRO A 115 -4.06 -13.96 -7.12
CA PRO A 115 -4.98 -15.09 -7.12
C PRO A 115 -5.19 -15.70 -5.71
N ALA A 116 -4.53 -15.16 -4.68
CA ALA A 116 -4.56 -15.67 -3.32
C ALA A 116 -4.85 -14.54 -2.31
N PRO A 117 -5.40 -14.87 -1.13
CA PRO A 117 -5.63 -13.88 -0.08
C PRO A 117 -4.36 -13.17 0.37
N ALA A 118 -4.45 -11.86 0.56
CA ALA A 118 -3.35 -10.99 1.00
C ALA A 118 -3.90 -9.78 1.77
N ALA A 119 -3.01 -9.01 2.40
CA ALA A 119 -3.37 -7.68 2.90
C ALA A 119 -3.89 -6.81 1.74
N ALA A 120 -4.89 -5.97 1.97
CA ALA A 120 -5.56 -5.19 0.93
C ALA A 120 -4.57 -4.34 0.11
N ARG A 121 -3.56 -3.74 0.73
CA ARG A 121 -2.50 -2.99 0.04
C ARG A 121 -1.61 -3.82 -0.89
N ASP A 122 -1.54 -5.13 -0.66
CA ASP A 122 -0.72 -6.10 -1.40
C ASP A 122 -1.57 -6.93 -2.38
N LEU A 123 -2.89 -6.97 -2.17
CA LEU A 123 -3.84 -7.74 -2.98
C LEU A 123 -3.95 -7.17 -4.40
N TYR A 124 -3.97 -5.85 -4.55
CA TYR A 124 -4.13 -5.20 -5.85
C TYR A 124 -2.79 -4.95 -6.52
N VAL A 125 -2.65 -5.35 -7.78
CA VAL A 125 -1.32 -5.44 -8.43
C VAL A 125 -1.18 -4.61 -9.71
N SER A 126 -2.23 -3.88 -10.10
CA SER A 126 -2.19 -3.06 -11.32
C SER A 126 -1.14 -1.94 -11.22
N PRO A 127 -0.58 -1.49 -12.36
CA PRO A 127 0.37 -0.38 -12.37
C PRO A 127 -0.18 0.91 -11.72
N LEU A 128 -1.47 1.20 -11.92
CA LEU A 128 -2.12 2.35 -11.30
C LEU A 128 -2.14 2.23 -9.79
N PHE A 129 -2.59 1.08 -9.26
CA PHE A 129 -2.71 0.90 -7.81
C PHE A 129 -1.36 0.92 -7.11
N LYS A 130 -0.30 0.41 -7.75
CA LYS A 130 1.07 0.52 -7.23
C LYS A 130 1.47 1.99 -7.06
N LYS A 131 1.21 2.84 -8.05
CA LYS A 131 1.50 4.29 -7.96
C LYS A 131 0.61 5.01 -6.94
N GLU A 132 -0.67 4.65 -6.87
CA GLU A 132 -1.60 5.15 -5.85
C GLU A 132 -1.12 4.84 -4.43
N ARG A 133 -0.71 3.58 -4.19
CA ARG A 133 -0.16 3.14 -2.92
C ARG A 133 1.16 3.85 -2.61
N GLU A 134 2.10 3.90 -3.56
CA GLU A 134 3.38 4.60 -3.39
C GLU A 134 3.15 6.07 -3.05
N TYR A 135 2.20 6.73 -3.71
CA TYR A 135 1.80 8.09 -3.39
C TYR A 135 1.23 8.19 -1.98
N ALA A 136 0.29 7.31 -1.61
CA ALA A 136 -0.33 7.30 -0.28
C ALA A 136 0.70 7.11 0.85
N GLU A 137 1.59 6.14 0.71
CA GLU A 137 2.67 5.85 1.66
C GLU A 137 3.69 7.01 1.71
N ARG A 138 3.98 7.64 0.56
CA ARG A 138 4.89 8.79 0.48
C ARG A 138 4.30 10.06 1.07
N VAL A 139 3.02 10.35 0.84
CA VAL A 139 2.36 11.53 1.40
C VAL A 139 2.20 11.39 2.92
N GLY A 140 2.02 10.17 3.41
CA GLY A 140 1.99 9.90 4.85
C GLY A 140 0.72 10.41 5.51
N LEU A 141 -0.38 10.59 4.76
CA LEU A 141 -1.70 10.81 5.32
C LEU A 141 -2.36 9.48 5.70
N PRO A 142 -3.35 9.47 6.62
CA PRO A 142 -4.18 8.31 6.84
C PRO A 142 -4.83 7.91 5.51
N TRP A 143 -4.74 6.64 5.12
CA TRP A 143 -5.30 6.20 3.84
C TRP A 143 -6.07 4.89 3.91
N PHE A 144 -7.12 4.81 3.10
CA PHE A 144 -8.02 3.67 3.05
C PHE A 144 -8.34 3.29 1.60
N ILE A 145 -8.75 2.04 1.39
CA ILE A 145 -9.08 1.52 0.07
C ILE A 145 -10.60 1.46 -0.10
N LEU A 146 -11.12 2.12 -1.14
CA LEU A 146 -12.51 2.06 -1.55
C LEU A 146 -12.75 0.78 -2.36
N SER A 147 -13.45 -0.18 -1.75
CA SER A 147 -13.86 -1.44 -2.36
C SER A 147 -15.33 -1.39 -2.76
N ALA A 148 -15.66 -1.77 -4.00
CA ALA A 148 -17.05 -1.92 -4.41
C ALA A 148 -17.81 -2.99 -3.57
N GLU A 149 -17.09 -3.99 -3.07
CA GLU A 149 -17.65 -5.11 -2.31
C GLU A 149 -17.62 -4.87 -0.80
N HIS A 150 -16.47 -4.46 -0.29
CA HIS A 150 -16.22 -4.31 1.14
C HIS A 150 -16.40 -2.86 1.64
N GLY A 151 -16.72 -1.93 0.74
CA GLY A 151 -16.88 -0.51 1.04
C GLY A 151 -15.56 0.21 1.32
N LEU A 152 -15.10 0.18 2.56
CA LEU A 152 -13.93 0.88 3.07
C LEU A 152 -13.06 -0.12 3.81
N VAL A 153 -11.86 -0.31 3.30
CA VAL A 153 -10.92 -1.34 3.73
C VAL A 153 -9.68 -0.68 4.28
N VAL A 154 -9.18 -1.16 5.42
CA VAL A 154 -7.87 -0.73 5.92
C VAL A 154 -6.75 -1.42 5.13
N PRO A 155 -5.66 -0.74 4.75
CA PRO A 155 -4.54 -1.31 4.00
C PRO A 155 -4.01 -2.69 4.48
N ASP A 156 -3.97 -2.94 5.79
CA ASP A 156 -3.51 -4.20 6.38
C ASP A 156 -4.62 -5.26 6.53
N GLU A 157 -5.86 -4.95 6.14
CA GLU A 157 -7.00 -5.88 6.21
C GLU A 157 -6.77 -7.06 5.26
N TRP A 158 -6.92 -8.28 5.77
CA TRP A 158 -6.72 -9.48 4.97
C TRP A 158 -7.96 -9.77 4.11
N LEU A 159 -7.80 -9.78 2.80
CA LEU A 159 -8.89 -9.99 1.84
C LEU A 159 -8.60 -11.15 0.90
N SER A 160 -9.65 -11.90 0.56
CA SER A 160 -9.62 -12.86 -0.56
C SER A 160 -9.91 -12.13 -1.88
N PRO A 161 -9.42 -12.63 -3.04
CA PRO A 161 -9.74 -12.05 -4.34
C PRO A 161 -11.26 -12.07 -4.59
N TYR A 162 -11.77 -10.99 -5.18
CA TYR A 162 -13.20 -10.78 -5.42
C TYR A 162 -13.43 -9.97 -6.70
N GLU A 163 -14.65 -10.05 -7.25
CA GLU A 163 -15.05 -9.32 -8.46
C GLU A 163 -16.38 -8.58 -8.22
N ARG A 164 -16.25 -7.26 -8.03
CA ARG A 164 -17.39 -6.35 -8.01
C ARG A 164 -16.97 -5.00 -8.55
N TYR A 165 -17.82 -4.41 -9.38
CA TYR A 165 -17.60 -3.11 -9.99
C TYR A 165 -18.74 -2.15 -9.63
N LEU A 166 -18.43 -1.12 -8.83
CA LEU A 166 -19.44 -0.21 -8.27
C LEU A 166 -20.35 0.44 -9.34
N PRO A 167 -19.86 0.87 -10.52
CA PRO A 167 -20.69 1.45 -11.57
C PRO A 167 -21.76 0.51 -12.14
N GLU A 168 -21.59 -0.81 -12.04
CA GLU A 168 -22.57 -1.80 -12.48
C GLU A 168 -23.66 -2.08 -11.43
N THR A 169 -23.49 -1.57 -10.20
CA THR A 169 -24.48 -1.76 -9.13
C THR A 169 -25.66 -0.79 -9.26
N PRO A 170 -26.85 -1.14 -8.74
CA PRO A 170 -28.02 -0.26 -8.77
C PRO A 170 -27.78 1.07 -8.04
N PRO A 171 -28.46 2.17 -8.44
CA PRO A 171 -28.34 3.46 -7.76
C PRO A 171 -28.62 3.41 -6.24
N SER A 172 -29.54 2.54 -5.80
CA SER A 172 -29.83 2.32 -4.38
C SER A 172 -28.64 1.70 -3.63
N PHE A 173 -27.97 0.71 -4.24
CA PHE A 173 -26.75 0.11 -3.69
C PHE A 173 -25.66 1.17 -3.56
N ARG A 174 -25.44 1.97 -4.61
CA ARG A 174 -24.44 3.05 -4.55
C ARG A 174 -24.71 4.04 -3.43
N ARG A 175 -25.96 4.51 -3.26
CA ARG A 175 -26.31 5.41 -2.16
C ARG A 175 -26.01 4.80 -0.79
N ALA A 176 -26.45 3.56 -0.56
CA ALA A 176 -26.19 2.86 0.70
C ALA A 176 -24.69 2.63 0.94
N TRP A 177 -23.95 2.27 -0.12
CA TRP A 177 -22.50 2.12 -0.11
C TRP A 177 -21.80 3.42 0.29
N GLY A 178 -22.20 4.56 -0.30
CA GLY A 178 -21.62 5.87 0.02
C GLY A 178 -21.82 6.27 1.48
N THR A 179 -23.05 6.13 2.00
CA THR A 179 -23.33 6.37 3.42
C THR A 179 -22.49 5.46 4.32
N TRP A 180 -22.46 4.16 4.04
CA TRP A 180 -21.73 3.20 4.87
C TRP A 180 -20.22 3.46 4.88
N VAL A 181 -19.64 3.83 3.73
CA VAL A 181 -18.21 4.17 3.63
C VAL A 181 -17.86 5.35 4.53
N VAL A 182 -18.65 6.41 4.50
CA VAL A 182 -18.38 7.62 5.30
C VAL A 182 -18.59 7.36 6.79
N GLU A 183 -19.64 6.63 7.18
CA GLU A 183 -19.85 6.23 8.58
C GLU A 183 -18.70 5.36 9.12
N ARG A 184 -18.25 4.38 8.32
CA ARG A 184 -17.10 3.55 8.70
C ARG A 184 -15.81 4.36 8.77
N LEU A 185 -15.63 5.34 7.88
CA LEU A 185 -14.45 6.21 7.92
C LEU A 185 -14.43 7.05 9.20
N GLU A 186 -15.56 7.66 9.57
CA GLU A 186 -15.67 8.44 10.81
C GLU A 186 -15.41 7.56 12.04
N LEU A 187 -15.92 6.33 12.05
CA LEU A 187 -15.65 5.36 13.13
C LEU A 187 -14.14 5.05 13.26
N LEU A 188 -13.42 4.95 12.14
CA LEU A 188 -12.01 4.58 12.14
C LEU A 188 -11.07 5.77 12.37
N SER A 189 -11.45 6.96 11.91
CA SER A 189 -10.58 8.15 11.85
C SER A 189 -11.01 9.31 12.76
N GLY A 190 -12.11 9.13 13.52
CA GLY A 190 -12.72 10.17 14.33
C GLY A 190 -13.57 11.13 13.50
N SER A 191 -14.03 12.21 14.14
CA SER A 191 -14.91 13.21 13.50
C SER A 191 -14.31 13.73 12.19
N LEU A 192 -15.16 13.80 11.17
CA LEU A 192 -14.78 14.28 9.84
C LEU A 192 -15.04 15.78 9.63
N ALA A 193 -15.64 16.46 10.61
CA ALA A 193 -15.98 17.88 10.51
C ALA A 193 -14.73 18.74 10.27
N GLY A 194 -14.78 19.59 9.24
CA GLY A 194 -13.69 20.47 8.83
C GLY A 194 -12.51 19.76 8.17
N ARG A 195 -12.62 18.47 7.83
CA ARG A 195 -11.55 17.75 7.13
C ARG A 195 -11.71 17.82 5.62
N THR A 196 -10.60 18.04 4.93
CA THR A 196 -10.46 17.82 3.49
C THR A 196 -10.02 16.38 3.22
N ILE A 197 -10.82 15.63 2.46
CA ILE A 197 -10.60 14.22 2.11
C ILE A 197 -10.15 14.15 0.65
N GLU A 198 -8.92 13.72 0.42
CA GLU A 198 -8.42 13.48 -0.94
C GLU A 198 -8.91 12.12 -1.46
N VAL A 199 -9.44 12.09 -2.69
CA VAL A 199 -10.06 10.89 -3.26
C VAL A 199 -9.47 10.58 -4.64
N HIS A 200 -8.76 9.46 -4.72
CA HIS A 200 -8.19 8.89 -5.93
C HIS A 200 -9.10 7.80 -6.45
N ALA A 201 -10.19 8.21 -7.10
CA ALA A 201 -11.18 7.28 -7.63
C ALA A 201 -11.76 7.75 -8.97
N GLY A 202 -12.54 6.88 -9.62
CA GLY A 202 -13.35 7.28 -10.77
C GLY A 202 -14.56 8.10 -10.35
N ALA A 203 -15.13 8.89 -11.27
CA ALA A 203 -16.25 9.80 -10.99
C ALA A 203 -17.39 9.14 -10.22
N THR A 204 -17.80 7.92 -10.59
CA THR A 204 -18.87 7.20 -9.90
C THR A 204 -18.63 6.98 -8.41
N TYR A 205 -17.39 6.80 -7.97
CA TYR A 205 -17.07 6.70 -6.55
C TYR A 205 -17.13 8.07 -5.89
N VAL A 206 -16.51 9.08 -6.51
CA VAL A 206 -16.46 10.45 -5.99
C VAL A 206 -17.86 11.04 -5.82
N ASP A 207 -18.71 10.91 -6.85
CA ASP A 207 -20.07 11.47 -6.89
C ASP A 207 -20.94 10.91 -5.76
N VAL A 208 -20.80 9.61 -5.49
CA VAL A 208 -21.59 8.89 -4.47
C VAL A 208 -21.15 9.25 -3.05
N LEU A 209 -19.90 9.69 -2.88
CA LEU A 209 -19.34 10.08 -1.58
C LEU A 209 -19.59 11.55 -1.22
N GLY A 210 -19.79 12.42 -2.22
CA GLY A 210 -19.93 13.87 -1.99
C GLY A 210 -21.03 14.25 -1.00
N GLY A 211 -22.24 13.70 -1.17
CA GLY A 211 -23.36 13.96 -0.25
C GLY A 211 -23.10 13.52 1.20
N PRO A 212 -22.72 12.24 1.42
CA PRO A 212 -22.37 11.74 2.76
C PRO A 212 -21.23 12.50 3.45
N PHE A 213 -20.17 12.92 2.72
CA PHE A 213 -19.11 13.74 3.30
C PHE A 213 -19.59 15.14 3.71
N ALA A 214 -20.35 15.80 2.82
CA ALA A 214 -20.92 17.11 3.11
C ALA A 214 -21.83 17.07 4.35
N SER A 215 -22.62 16.00 4.54
CA SER A 215 -23.46 15.85 5.73
C SER A 215 -22.68 15.65 7.04
N LYS A 216 -21.40 15.27 6.96
CA LYS A 216 -20.47 15.18 8.11
C LYS A 216 -19.59 16.43 8.25
N GLY A 217 -19.81 17.47 7.44
CA GLY A 217 -19.02 18.69 7.45
C GLY A 217 -17.61 18.54 6.88
N ALA A 218 -17.37 17.52 6.04
CA ALA A 218 -16.11 17.29 5.35
C ALA A 218 -16.18 17.73 3.88
N SER A 219 -15.05 18.12 3.31
CA SER A 219 -14.92 18.46 1.89
C SER A 219 -14.19 17.34 1.13
N VAL A 220 -14.51 17.18 -0.15
CA VAL A 220 -13.87 16.18 -1.04
C VAL A 220 -12.96 16.89 -2.02
N TYR A 221 -11.70 16.44 -2.06
CA TYR A 221 -10.70 16.87 -3.03
C TYR A 221 -10.37 15.72 -3.98
N ALA A 222 -10.64 15.87 -5.28
CA ALA A 222 -10.41 14.81 -6.27
C ALA A 222 -9.42 15.28 -7.36
N PRO A 223 -8.10 15.27 -7.10
CA PRO A 223 -7.10 15.84 -8.02
C PRO A 223 -7.02 15.12 -9.37
N LEU A 224 -7.54 13.89 -9.44
CA LEU A 224 -7.53 13.03 -10.63
C LEU A 224 -8.86 13.06 -11.39
N ALA A 225 -9.79 13.94 -11.00
CA ALA A 225 -11.05 14.11 -11.69
C ALA A 225 -10.80 14.54 -13.15
N GLY A 226 -11.49 13.89 -14.10
CA GLY A 226 -11.36 14.17 -15.53
C GLY A 226 -10.07 13.65 -16.22
N LEU A 227 -9.06 13.21 -15.46
CA LEU A 227 -7.82 12.68 -16.03
C LEU A 227 -8.02 11.27 -16.60
N ARG A 228 -7.53 11.06 -17.83
CA ARG A 228 -7.42 9.72 -18.44
C ARG A 228 -6.33 8.89 -17.75
N MET A 229 -6.36 7.57 -17.93
CA MET A 229 -5.42 6.65 -17.27
C MET A 229 -3.95 7.06 -17.44
N GLY A 230 -3.49 7.37 -18.65
CA GLY A 230 -2.11 7.82 -18.88
C GLY A 230 -1.76 9.14 -18.17
N GLN A 231 -2.71 10.07 -18.10
CA GLN A 231 -2.53 11.35 -17.39
C GLN A 231 -2.49 11.15 -15.87
N ARG A 232 -3.26 10.20 -15.33
CA ARG A 232 -3.19 9.82 -13.91
C ARG A 232 -1.82 9.25 -13.56
N LEU A 233 -1.29 8.34 -14.39
CA LEU A 233 0.06 7.79 -14.19
C LEU A 233 1.12 8.89 -14.21
N ALA A 234 1.06 9.78 -15.21
CA ALA A 234 1.97 10.92 -15.32
C ALA A 234 1.84 11.90 -14.13
N TRP A 235 0.63 12.09 -13.59
CA TRP A 235 0.42 12.91 -12.40
C TRP A 235 1.18 12.34 -11.20
N TYR A 236 1.11 11.03 -10.96
CA TYR A 236 1.88 10.40 -9.87
C TYR A 236 3.39 10.54 -10.05
N ASP A 237 3.88 10.45 -11.29
CA ASP A 237 5.30 10.67 -11.62
C ASP A 237 5.71 12.13 -11.34
N ALA A 238 4.87 13.09 -11.72
CA ALA A 238 5.09 14.51 -11.42
C ALA A 238 5.06 14.79 -9.91
N GLN A 239 4.14 14.17 -9.16
CA GLN A 239 4.09 14.30 -7.70
C GLN A 239 5.31 13.68 -7.01
N ALA A 240 5.85 12.59 -7.56
CA ALA A 240 7.11 12.02 -7.10
C ALA A 240 8.25 13.04 -7.31
N GLY A 241 8.32 13.67 -8.48
CA GLY A 241 9.31 14.74 -8.78
C GLY A 241 9.15 16.00 -7.92
N LEU A 242 7.93 16.49 -7.71
CA LEU A 242 7.63 17.66 -6.87
C LEU A 242 7.96 17.41 -5.39
N SER A 243 7.78 16.18 -4.91
CA SER A 243 8.19 15.80 -3.55
C SER A 243 9.71 15.79 -3.40
N HIS A 244 10.46 15.37 -4.42
CA HIS A 244 11.92 15.48 -4.44
C HIS A 244 12.42 16.93 -4.49
N ALA A 245 11.61 17.86 -5.01
CA ALA A 245 11.93 19.28 -5.07
C ALA A 245 11.47 20.08 -3.82
N ARG A 246 10.36 19.69 -3.18
CA ARG A 246 9.82 20.31 -1.95
C ARG A 246 10.44 19.76 -0.67
N ASN A 247 10.80 18.47 -0.64
CA ASN A 247 11.72 17.95 0.36
C ASN A 247 13.12 18.28 -0.13
N GLN A 248 13.63 19.45 0.24
CA GLN A 248 15.03 19.77 0.01
C GLN A 248 15.88 18.61 0.59
N PRO A 249 16.73 17.94 -0.21
CA PRO A 249 17.50 16.78 0.23
C PRO A 249 18.33 17.04 1.48
N ASP A 250 18.69 18.29 1.74
CA ASP A 250 19.64 18.63 2.80
C ASP A 250 19.10 18.35 4.22
N ASP A 251 17.81 18.52 4.51
CA ASP A 251 17.29 18.45 5.90
C ASP A 251 16.96 17.01 6.34
N VAL A 252 16.25 16.23 5.51
CA VAL A 252 15.96 14.81 5.79
C VAL A 252 17.23 13.95 5.65
N HIS A 253 18.11 14.24 4.68
CA HIS A 253 19.41 13.56 4.63
C HIS A 253 20.30 13.96 5.81
N ALA A 254 20.27 15.22 6.29
CA ALA A 254 20.99 15.63 7.49
C ALA A 254 20.46 14.94 8.75
N ALA A 255 19.14 14.89 8.95
CA ALA A 255 18.54 14.17 10.08
C ALA A 255 18.90 12.67 10.02
N ALA A 256 18.72 12.01 8.88
CA ALA A 256 19.11 10.61 8.73
C ALA A 256 20.62 10.40 8.93
N ASN A 257 21.47 11.33 8.49
CA ASN A 257 22.91 11.29 8.73
C ASN A 257 23.26 11.48 10.21
N ASP A 258 22.57 12.37 10.92
CA ASP A 258 22.74 12.57 12.36
C ASP A 258 22.37 11.28 13.13
N PHE A 259 21.23 10.68 12.81
CA PHE A 259 20.85 9.38 13.37
C PHE A 259 21.88 8.30 13.06
N CYS A 260 22.36 8.20 11.82
CA CYS A 260 23.39 7.23 11.47
C CYS A 260 24.65 7.43 12.32
N LYS A 261 25.12 8.66 12.46
CA LYS A 261 26.30 8.97 13.28
C LYS A 261 26.08 8.60 14.74
N ARG A 262 24.96 9.03 15.33
CA ARG A 262 24.67 8.80 16.77
C ARG A 262 24.42 7.34 17.08
N LEU A 263 23.70 6.62 16.21
CA LEU A 263 23.44 5.18 16.40
C LEU A 263 24.67 4.32 16.14
N ALA A 264 25.60 4.79 15.32
CA ALA A 264 26.87 4.14 15.01
C ALA A 264 28.02 4.56 15.95
N ASP A 265 27.76 5.39 16.96
CA ASP A 265 28.74 5.82 17.96
C ASP A 265 28.73 4.85 19.16
N ASP A 266 29.75 3.99 19.23
CA ASP A 266 29.89 2.99 20.29
C ASP A 266 30.21 3.62 21.66
N SER A 267 30.78 4.83 21.68
CA SER A 267 31.07 5.56 22.92
C SER A 267 29.80 5.98 23.67
N ALA A 268 28.67 6.06 22.96
CA ALA A 268 27.35 6.32 23.52
C ALA A 268 26.59 5.04 23.92
N ALA A 269 27.16 3.85 23.69
CA ALA A 269 26.50 2.58 23.95
C ALA A 269 26.62 2.19 25.43
N VAL A 270 25.48 1.94 26.07
CA VAL A 270 25.37 1.70 27.51
C VAL A 270 24.97 0.25 27.77
N ASP A 271 25.50 -0.35 28.83
CA ASP A 271 25.14 -1.70 29.27
C ASP A 271 23.68 -1.77 29.75
N PRO A 272 22.94 -2.87 29.54
CA PRO A 272 21.52 -3.00 29.89
C PRO A 272 21.19 -2.68 31.35
N GLY A 273 22.04 -3.10 32.30
CA GLY A 273 21.86 -2.81 33.72
C GLY A 273 21.98 -1.32 34.02
N GLU A 274 22.97 -0.65 33.43
CA GLU A 274 23.18 0.78 33.57
C GLU A 274 22.08 1.59 32.85
N PHE A 275 21.65 1.15 31.67
CA PHE A 275 20.54 1.75 30.93
C PHE A 275 19.24 1.76 31.77
N ILE A 276 18.94 0.65 32.46
CA ILE A 276 17.79 0.58 33.37
C ILE A 276 17.98 1.48 34.59
N ALA A 277 19.20 1.54 35.15
CA ALA A 277 19.51 2.38 36.31
C ALA A 277 19.34 3.88 36.03
N HIS A 278 19.66 4.34 34.82
CA HIS A 278 19.43 5.72 34.39
C HIS A 278 17.94 6.13 34.35
N GLY A 279 17.04 5.15 34.30
CA GLY A 279 15.60 5.38 34.34
C GLY A 279 15.03 5.94 33.03
N PRO A 280 13.70 6.13 32.97
CA PRO A 280 12.99 6.50 31.74
C PRO A 280 13.18 7.95 31.31
N SER A 281 13.80 8.79 32.14
CA SER A 281 13.98 10.22 31.92
C SER A 281 14.62 10.47 30.55
N SER A 282 13.98 11.27 29.68
CA SER A 282 14.31 11.52 28.26
C SER A 282 14.04 10.39 27.25
N LEU A 283 13.61 9.20 27.71
CA LEU A 283 13.34 8.03 26.85
C LEU A 283 11.85 7.65 26.78
N THR A 284 10.97 8.45 27.38
CA THR A 284 9.50 8.33 27.26
C THR A 284 8.94 8.93 25.97
N VAL A 285 9.79 9.07 24.95
CA VAL A 285 9.45 9.64 23.64
C VAL A 285 9.74 8.63 22.52
N PRO A 286 9.26 8.85 21.29
CA PRO A 286 9.68 8.12 20.10
C PRO A 286 11.18 8.27 19.82
N GLY A 287 11.71 7.40 18.96
CA GLY A 287 13.08 7.50 18.48
C GLY A 287 13.60 6.22 17.87
N LEU A 288 14.91 6.21 17.62
CA LEU A 288 15.64 5.04 17.13
C LEU A 288 16.61 4.52 18.18
N TYR A 289 16.95 3.25 18.07
CA TYR A 289 17.94 2.61 18.93
C TYR A 289 18.77 1.61 18.13
N SER A 290 20.00 1.37 18.57
CA SER A 290 20.88 0.35 18.04
C SER A 290 21.40 -0.55 19.16
N TRP A 291 21.64 -1.81 18.83
CA TRP A 291 22.21 -2.81 19.70
C TRP A 291 23.57 -3.23 19.16
N TRP A 292 24.52 -3.24 20.08
CA TRP A 292 25.91 -3.57 19.87
C TRP A 292 26.23 -4.87 20.60
N VAL A 293 27.11 -5.67 20.01
CA VAL A 293 27.64 -6.88 20.65
C VAL A 293 29.14 -6.73 20.84
N ASP A 294 29.64 -7.24 21.96
CA ASP A 294 31.06 -7.38 22.23
C ASP A 294 31.69 -8.53 21.41
N LEU A 295 33.00 -8.76 21.63
CA LEU A 295 33.75 -9.79 20.92
C LEU A 295 33.25 -11.21 21.27
N GLU A 296 33.00 -11.49 22.54
CA GLU A 296 32.57 -12.82 22.99
C GLU A 296 31.18 -13.17 22.46
N GLY A 297 30.24 -12.22 22.53
CA GLY A 297 28.92 -12.37 21.97
C GLY A 297 28.95 -12.51 20.45
N ALA A 298 29.83 -11.81 19.74
CA ALA A 298 29.99 -11.97 18.29
C ALA A 298 30.47 -13.39 17.93
N VAL A 299 31.37 -13.97 18.73
CA VAL A 299 31.82 -15.36 18.58
C VAL A 299 30.67 -16.34 18.79
N ASP A 300 29.87 -16.17 19.84
CA ASP A 300 28.69 -16.99 20.11
C ASP A 300 27.67 -16.93 18.96
N LEU A 301 27.38 -15.72 18.48
CA LEU A 301 26.46 -15.53 17.36
C LEU A 301 27.01 -16.13 16.06
N SER A 302 28.31 -16.02 15.83
CA SER A 302 28.98 -16.62 14.67
C SER A 302 28.87 -18.15 14.69
N ALA A 303 29.08 -18.77 15.85
CA ALA A 303 28.92 -20.21 16.03
C ALA A 303 27.49 -20.67 15.72
N GLY A 304 26.49 -19.93 16.20
CA GLY A 304 25.08 -20.22 15.92
C GLY A 304 24.67 -19.97 14.47
N LEU A 305 25.24 -18.96 13.81
CA LEU A 305 24.98 -18.67 12.40
C LEU A 305 25.66 -19.68 11.48
N GLY A 306 26.85 -20.17 11.85
CA GLY A 306 27.77 -20.87 10.95
C GLY A 306 28.41 -19.92 9.93
N LEU A 307 28.44 -18.62 10.22
CA LEU A 307 28.97 -17.55 9.40
C LEU A 307 29.67 -16.55 10.32
N PRO A 308 30.77 -15.89 9.88
CA PRO A 308 31.42 -14.87 10.69
C PRO A 308 30.49 -13.68 10.90
N LEU A 309 30.49 -13.17 12.13
CA LEU A 309 29.86 -11.94 12.55
C LEU A 309 30.90 -11.15 13.36
N GLU A 310 31.18 -9.92 12.95
CA GLU A 310 32.11 -9.04 13.67
C GLU A 310 31.45 -8.44 14.91
N PRO A 311 32.23 -8.13 15.97
CA PRO A 311 31.73 -7.31 17.08
C PRO A 311 31.34 -5.91 16.57
N GLY A 312 30.38 -5.29 17.27
CA GLY A 312 29.86 -3.99 16.90
C GLY A 312 28.34 -3.94 16.75
N LEU A 313 27.85 -3.00 15.95
CA LEU A 313 26.42 -2.79 15.72
C LEU A 313 25.82 -3.97 14.94
N ILE A 314 24.90 -4.70 15.58
CA ILE A 314 24.27 -5.90 15.00
C ILE A 314 22.81 -5.70 14.63
N TYR A 315 22.13 -4.75 15.27
CA TYR A 315 20.71 -4.50 15.06
C TYR A 315 20.37 -3.04 15.31
N ALA A 316 19.40 -2.50 14.58
CA ALA A 316 18.80 -1.21 14.89
C ALA A 316 17.27 -1.27 14.69
N GLY A 317 16.54 -0.40 15.38
CA GLY A 317 15.10 -0.36 15.27
C GLY A 317 14.49 0.93 15.78
N LEU A 318 13.18 0.99 15.63
CA LEU A 318 12.39 2.17 15.94
C LEU A 318 11.38 1.92 17.07
N ALA A 319 11.13 2.97 17.86
CA ALA A 319 10.04 3.05 18.82
C ALA A 319 9.19 4.31 18.58
N GLY A 320 7.88 4.18 18.69
CA GLY A 320 6.99 5.35 18.76
C GLY A 320 6.56 5.99 17.44
N ALA A 321 6.89 5.43 16.28
CA ALA A 321 6.40 5.98 15.01
C ALA A 321 4.87 5.90 14.92
N THR A 322 4.31 6.89 14.25
CA THR A 322 2.90 6.91 13.86
C THR A 322 2.60 5.69 12.99
N ARG A 323 1.60 4.90 13.37
CA ARG A 323 1.21 3.71 12.60
C ARG A 323 0.30 4.13 11.46
N TRP A 324 0.88 4.23 10.28
CA TRP A 324 0.09 4.32 9.05
C TRP A 324 -0.50 2.96 8.72
N PRO A 325 -1.79 2.90 8.31
CA PRO A 325 -2.68 4.01 7.95
C PRO A 325 -3.51 4.58 9.12
N SER A 326 -3.45 3.97 10.30
CA SER A 326 -4.32 4.32 11.43
C SER A 326 -4.14 5.75 11.97
N GLY A 327 -3.03 6.42 11.63
CA GLY A 327 -2.67 7.75 12.12
C GLY A 327 -2.49 7.82 13.63
N ARG A 328 -2.59 6.68 14.33
CA ARG A 328 -2.45 6.63 15.78
C ARG A 328 -0.97 6.71 16.13
N PRO A 329 -0.55 7.67 16.97
CA PRO A 329 0.79 7.65 17.52
C PRO A 329 0.95 6.34 18.28
N SER A 330 2.07 5.65 18.07
CA SER A 330 2.34 4.43 18.83
C SER A 330 2.56 4.84 20.29
N SER A 331 1.80 4.25 21.22
CA SER A 331 1.99 4.44 22.67
C SER A 331 3.30 3.86 23.21
N ASN A 332 4.19 3.44 22.31
CA ASN A 332 5.41 2.76 22.64
C ASN A 332 6.58 3.74 22.55
N THR A 333 7.30 3.92 23.63
CA THR A 333 8.45 4.82 23.73
C THR A 333 9.74 4.04 23.56
N LEU A 334 10.87 4.73 23.44
CA LEU A 334 12.18 4.09 23.51
C LEU A 334 12.32 3.25 24.77
N TRP A 335 11.91 3.80 25.91
CA TRP A 335 11.93 3.09 27.19
C TRP A 335 11.08 1.81 27.15
N SER A 336 9.78 1.89 26.82
CA SER A 336 8.91 0.71 26.85
C SER A 336 9.29 -0.34 25.81
N ARG A 337 9.90 0.07 24.69
CA ARG A 337 10.45 -0.85 23.68
C ARG A 337 11.70 -1.56 24.21
N ILE A 338 12.69 -0.82 24.68
CA ILE A 338 13.99 -1.37 25.09
C ILE A 338 13.85 -2.17 26.39
N THR A 339 13.34 -1.57 27.45
CA THR A 339 13.26 -2.22 28.77
C THR A 339 12.12 -3.23 28.82
N GLY A 340 10.93 -2.84 28.34
CA GLY A 340 9.74 -3.68 28.43
C GLY A 340 9.74 -4.86 27.45
N MET A 341 10.09 -4.63 26.17
CA MET A 341 9.98 -5.67 25.14
C MET A 341 11.29 -6.40 24.85
N HIS A 342 12.43 -5.69 24.83
CA HIS A 342 13.72 -6.33 24.53
C HIS A 342 14.38 -6.94 25.77
N LEU A 343 14.46 -6.19 26.88
CA LEU A 343 15.16 -6.66 28.09
C LEU A 343 14.25 -7.45 29.06
N GLY A 344 12.97 -7.09 29.17
CA GLY A 344 12.00 -7.72 30.06
C GLY A 344 10.95 -8.61 29.37
N GLY A 345 10.98 -8.70 28.04
CA GLY A 345 9.97 -9.42 27.25
C GLY A 345 10.35 -10.86 26.90
N ARG A 346 9.38 -11.62 26.36
CA ARG A 346 9.63 -12.91 25.70
C ARG A 346 9.95 -12.72 24.22
N HIS A 347 10.67 -13.67 23.62
CA HIS A 347 11.01 -13.69 22.20
C HIS A 347 9.78 -13.62 21.27
N GLU A 348 8.62 -14.09 21.72
CA GLU A 348 7.35 -13.99 20.98
C GLU A 348 6.91 -12.54 20.74
N PHE A 349 7.31 -11.60 21.61
CA PHE A 349 6.93 -10.19 21.55
C PHE A 349 8.07 -9.28 21.06
N SER A 350 9.22 -9.85 20.71
CA SER A 350 10.40 -9.11 20.28
C SER A 350 11.09 -9.81 19.12
N THR A 351 10.99 -9.21 17.93
CA THR A 351 11.66 -9.73 16.73
C THR A 351 13.18 -9.81 16.92
N PHE A 352 13.76 -8.87 17.67
CA PHE A 352 15.19 -8.88 18.01
C PHE A 352 15.55 -10.07 18.91
N ARG A 353 14.84 -10.27 20.03
CA ARG A 353 15.07 -11.43 20.92
C ARG A 353 14.89 -12.74 20.19
N ARG A 354 13.87 -12.84 19.33
CA ARG A 354 13.66 -14.03 18.50
C ARG A 354 14.84 -14.28 17.57
N THR A 355 15.41 -13.24 16.96
CA THR A 355 16.59 -13.38 16.11
C THR A 355 17.78 -13.91 16.91
N LEU A 356 18.13 -13.29 18.04
CA LEU A 356 19.24 -13.74 18.90
C LEU A 356 19.01 -15.15 19.46
N GLY A 357 17.83 -15.39 20.02
CA GLY A 357 17.46 -16.66 20.62
C GLY A 357 17.53 -17.82 19.62
N CYS A 358 17.09 -17.63 18.37
CA CYS A 358 17.22 -18.66 17.34
C CYS A 358 18.69 -18.97 17.01
N ILE A 359 19.56 -17.96 16.98
CA ILE A 359 21.00 -18.16 16.73
C ILE A 359 21.62 -18.95 17.88
N LEU A 360 21.41 -18.51 19.12
CA LEU A 360 22.02 -19.11 20.31
C LEU A 360 21.48 -20.51 20.60
N ALA A 361 20.18 -20.75 20.40
CA ALA A 361 19.60 -22.09 20.50
C ALA A 361 20.22 -23.02 19.44
N ASN A 362 20.42 -22.54 18.21
CA ASN A 362 21.09 -23.33 17.17
C ASN A 362 22.55 -23.65 17.53
N ALA A 363 23.30 -22.69 18.08
CA ALA A 363 24.68 -22.89 18.54
C ALA A 363 24.79 -24.03 19.57
N ARG A 364 23.77 -24.18 20.41
CA ARG A 364 23.71 -25.17 21.49
C ARG A 364 22.98 -26.46 21.09
N HIS A 365 22.51 -26.55 19.85
CA HIS A 365 21.64 -27.63 19.36
C HIS A 365 20.36 -27.82 20.19
N GLU A 366 19.81 -26.72 20.70
CA GLU A 366 18.58 -26.71 21.50
C GLU A 366 17.36 -26.45 20.60
N PRO A 367 16.24 -27.20 20.77
CA PRO A 367 15.07 -27.09 19.91
C PRO A 367 14.19 -25.86 20.22
N GLN A 368 14.42 -25.20 21.35
CA GLN A 368 13.64 -24.06 21.84
C GLN A 368 14.57 -22.97 22.36
N ILE A 369 14.04 -21.74 22.40
CA ILE A 369 14.74 -20.58 22.95
C ILE A 369 14.57 -20.60 24.46
N ASP A 370 15.68 -20.73 25.19
CA ASP A 370 15.72 -20.52 26.64
C ASP A 370 15.74 -19.02 26.93
N GLU A 371 14.64 -18.50 27.47
CA GLU A 371 14.48 -17.07 27.78
C GLU A 371 15.39 -16.58 28.92
N VAL A 372 15.68 -17.44 29.90
CA VAL A 372 16.50 -17.06 31.05
C VAL A 372 17.94 -16.90 30.59
N ARG A 373 18.45 -17.89 29.84
CA ARG A 373 19.79 -17.81 29.26
C ARG A 373 19.91 -16.72 28.21
N LEU A 374 18.90 -16.52 27.37
CA LEU A 374 18.91 -15.42 26.40
C LEU A 374 18.98 -14.07 27.13
N THR A 375 18.22 -13.88 28.20
CA THR A 375 18.25 -12.65 28.97
C THR A 375 19.62 -12.44 29.59
N ALA A 376 20.18 -13.45 30.28
CA ALA A 376 21.53 -13.35 30.84
C ALA A 376 22.56 -12.97 29.78
N TRP A 377 22.57 -13.69 28.66
CA TRP A 377 23.47 -13.42 27.53
C TRP A 377 23.31 -12.00 26.97
N MET A 378 22.08 -11.47 26.89
CA MET A 378 21.85 -10.09 26.45
C MET A 378 22.42 -9.06 27.44
N TYR A 379 22.41 -9.33 28.74
CA TYR A 379 22.99 -8.44 29.75
C TYR A 379 24.51 -8.51 29.76
N ASP A 380 25.08 -9.69 29.47
CA ASP A 380 26.51 -9.92 29.50
C ASP A 380 27.23 -9.36 28.26
N HIS A 381 26.59 -9.43 27.08
CA HIS A 381 27.27 -9.20 25.80
C HIS A 381 26.75 -8.03 24.96
N LEU A 382 25.61 -7.43 25.33
CA LEU A 382 25.03 -6.35 24.53
C LEU A 382 25.18 -4.99 25.19
N LYS A 383 25.28 -3.97 24.33
CA LYS A 383 25.09 -2.57 24.70
C LYS A 383 24.02 -1.93 23.81
N VAL A 384 23.40 -0.87 24.31
CA VAL A 384 22.33 -0.15 23.59
C VAL A 384 22.64 1.34 23.48
N VAL A 385 22.39 1.89 22.29
CA VAL A 385 22.30 3.33 22.06
C VAL A 385 20.84 3.67 21.83
N ALA A 386 20.31 4.70 22.49
CA ALA A 386 18.95 5.18 22.28
C ALA A 386 18.97 6.67 21.93
N VAL A 387 18.36 7.02 20.80
CA VAL A 387 18.34 8.37 20.25
C VAL A 387 16.90 8.87 20.17
N PRO A 388 16.47 9.76 21.10
CA PRO A 388 15.12 10.30 21.12
C PRO A 388 14.85 11.23 19.94
N TYR A 389 13.59 11.27 19.50
CA TYR A 389 13.10 12.13 18.42
C TYR A 389 11.66 12.57 18.67
N GLU A 390 11.39 13.86 18.51
CA GLU A 390 10.10 14.45 18.90
C GLU A 390 9.06 14.49 17.77
N GLU A 391 9.42 14.16 16.53
CA GLU A 391 8.49 14.14 15.38
C GLU A 391 8.16 12.71 14.89
N PRO A 392 7.17 12.03 15.50
CA PRO A 392 6.82 10.64 15.16
C PRO A 392 6.28 10.41 13.72
N ASP A 393 5.84 11.46 13.02
CA ASP A 393 5.27 11.37 11.67
C ASP A 393 6.33 11.23 10.56
N THR A 394 7.52 11.79 10.77
CA THR A 394 8.67 11.67 9.85
C THR A 394 9.54 10.45 10.17
N LEU A 395 9.44 9.93 11.40
CA LEU A 395 10.26 8.83 11.93
C LEU A 395 10.17 7.53 11.10
N GLY A 396 8.99 7.21 10.56
CA GLY A 396 8.80 6.00 9.75
C GLY A 396 9.52 6.02 8.40
N LYS A 397 9.63 7.20 7.77
CA LYS A 397 10.43 7.38 6.53
C LYS A 397 11.93 7.35 6.85
N LEU A 398 12.31 7.99 7.95
CA LEU A 398 13.68 8.06 8.41
C LEU A 398 14.26 6.68 8.80
N GLU A 399 13.44 5.77 9.34
CA GLU A 399 13.88 4.39 9.66
C GLU A 399 14.42 3.66 8.44
N GLY A 400 13.72 3.71 7.30
CA GLY A 400 14.16 3.04 6.08
C GLY A 400 15.52 3.55 5.61
N ASP A 401 15.71 4.86 5.59
CA ASP A 401 16.96 5.50 5.17
C ASP A 401 18.11 5.20 6.13
N VAL A 402 17.86 5.27 7.45
CA VAL A 402 18.87 4.97 8.47
C VAL A 402 19.27 3.50 8.43
N LEU A 403 18.31 2.57 8.35
CA LEU A 403 18.60 1.15 8.29
C LEU A 403 19.37 0.78 7.01
N ASN A 404 19.02 1.37 5.86
CA ASN A 404 19.73 1.14 4.61
C ASN A 404 21.17 1.68 4.64
N ARG A 405 21.44 2.75 5.40
CA ARG A 405 22.80 3.33 5.55
C ARG A 405 23.66 2.58 6.55
N ILE A 406 23.10 2.23 7.72
CA ILE A 406 23.82 1.48 8.77
C ILE A 406 24.00 0.00 8.35
N ASP A 407 23.04 -0.54 7.61
CA ASP A 407 22.97 -1.94 7.16
C ASP A 407 23.19 -3.01 8.27
N PRO A 408 22.49 -2.96 9.43
CA PRO A 408 22.78 -3.90 10.52
C PRO A 408 22.58 -5.37 10.11
N PRO A 409 23.52 -6.27 10.42
CA PRO A 409 23.54 -7.63 9.87
C PRO A 409 22.34 -8.50 10.29
N LEU A 410 21.70 -8.20 11.44
CA LEU A 410 20.59 -9.00 11.98
C LEU A 410 19.20 -8.42 11.68
N ASN A 411 19.10 -7.25 11.04
CA ASN A 411 17.83 -6.71 10.55
C ASN A 411 17.35 -7.49 9.30
N LEU A 412 16.08 -7.93 9.28
CA LEU A 412 15.52 -8.71 8.17
C LEU A 412 14.49 -7.96 7.32
N GLN A 413 13.62 -7.19 7.96
CA GLN A 413 12.54 -6.47 7.28
C GLN A 413 13.12 -5.20 6.63
N GLY A 414 12.75 -4.95 5.37
CA GLY A 414 13.24 -3.78 4.62
C GLY A 414 14.69 -3.88 4.11
N MET A 415 15.45 -4.88 4.54
CA MET A 415 16.88 -5.00 4.22
C MET A 415 17.17 -5.86 2.99
N ALA A 416 18.24 -5.51 2.27
CA ALA A 416 18.77 -6.30 1.16
C ALA A 416 19.23 -7.70 1.62
N SER A 417 19.15 -8.68 0.71
CA SER A 417 19.46 -10.08 1.00
C SER A 417 20.97 -10.34 1.06
N THR A 418 21.48 -10.70 2.25
CA THR A 418 22.87 -11.14 2.49
C THR A 418 22.93 -12.61 2.90
N ALA A 419 24.11 -13.21 2.92
CA ALA A 419 24.29 -14.59 3.40
C ALA A 419 23.78 -14.76 4.83
N THR A 420 24.16 -13.84 5.72
CA THR A 420 23.69 -13.78 7.12
C THR A 420 22.18 -13.68 7.21
N ARG A 421 21.53 -12.77 6.46
CA ARG A 421 20.07 -12.60 6.50
C ARG A 421 19.31 -13.79 5.91
N ARG A 422 19.86 -14.48 4.90
CA ARG A 422 19.28 -15.74 4.40
C ARG A 422 19.35 -16.84 5.45
N ARG A 423 20.52 -16.99 6.08
CA ARG A 423 20.73 -17.96 7.17
C ARG A 423 19.81 -17.71 8.36
N LEU A 424 19.67 -16.45 8.77
CA LEU A 424 18.72 -16.02 9.80
C LEU A 424 17.27 -16.38 9.46
N LYS A 425 16.85 -16.18 8.22
CA LYS A 425 15.50 -16.56 7.77
C LYS A 425 15.27 -18.07 7.89
N GLU A 426 16.28 -18.89 7.61
CA GLU A 426 16.21 -20.34 7.80
C GLU A 426 16.08 -20.71 9.28
N LEU A 427 16.97 -20.19 10.13
CA LEU A 427 16.96 -20.47 11.58
C LEU A 427 15.65 -20.05 12.25
N ARG A 428 14.98 -19.02 11.74
CA ARG A 428 13.69 -18.55 12.29
C ARG A 428 12.47 -19.34 11.82
N ARG A 429 12.55 -20.12 10.74
CA ARG A 429 11.39 -20.86 10.19
C ARG A 429 10.75 -21.82 11.20
N PRO A 430 11.50 -22.64 11.97
CA PRO A 430 10.91 -23.54 12.96
C PRO A 430 10.15 -22.77 14.06
N HIS A 431 10.65 -21.61 14.45
CA HIS A 431 10.09 -20.76 15.50
C HIS A 431 8.99 -19.81 15.02
N ALA A 432 8.59 -19.88 13.74
CA ALA A 432 7.48 -19.10 13.19
C ALA A 432 6.10 -19.71 13.50
N ARG A 433 6.04 -21.00 13.88
CA ARG A 433 4.79 -21.76 14.13
C ARG A 433 4.51 -21.96 15.63
N GLY A 434 4.39 -20.87 16.37
CA GLY A 434 3.82 -20.84 17.73
C GLY A 434 2.29 -20.88 17.76
N ARG A 435 1.63 -21.64 16.87
CA ARG A 435 0.22 -22.04 17.02
C ARG A 435 0.18 -23.55 17.08
N VAL A 436 0.42 -24.09 18.27
CA VAL A 436 0.27 -25.51 18.56
C VAL A 436 -1.19 -25.92 18.32
N ARG A 437 -1.38 -26.91 17.45
CA ARG A 437 -2.61 -27.70 17.36
C ARG A 437 -2.85 -28.32 18.73
N SER A 438 -3.87 -27.89 19.46
CA SER A 438 -4.42 -28.65 20.57
C SER A 438 -5.08 -29.91 19.98
N GLY A 439 -4.30 -30.98 19.87
CA GLY A 439 -4.84 -32.31 19.65
C GLY A 439 -5.46 -32.82 20.94
N THR A 440 -6.78 -32.67 21.06
CA THR A 440 -7.55 -33.43 22.06
C THR A 440 -7.62 -34.88 21.61
N ARG A 441 -6.71 -35.71 22.11
CA ARG A 441 -7.02 -37.13 22.37
C ARG A 441 -7.71 -37.18 23.73
N GLY A 442 -9.03 -37.06 23.73
CA GLY A 442 -9.88 -37.46 24.85
C GLY A 442 -10.30 -38.90 24.61
N ALA A 443 -9.79 -39.81 25.44
CA ALA A 443 -10.23 -41.19 25.50
C ALA A 443 -11.69 -41.24 25.98
N ASP A 444 -12.57 -41.86 25.20
CA ASP A 444 -13.91 -42.24 25.63
C ASP A 444 -13.86 -43.73 26.01
N GLN A 445 -13.58 -44.03 27.28
CA GLN A 445 -13.85 -45.33 27.88
C GLN A 445 -15.28 -45.29 28.42
N ARG A 446 -16.20 -45.99 27.73
CA ARG A 446 -17.49 -46.39 28.31
C ARG A 446 -17.31 -47.74 29.00
N PRO A 447 -17.84 -47.94 30.23
CA PRO A 447 -18.18 -49.26 30.69
C PRO A 447 -19.65 -49.55 30.33
N GLY A 448 -19.86 -50.61 29.56
CA GLY A 448 -21.16 -51.22 29.32
C GLY A 448 -20.94 -52.71 29.07
N GLY A 449 -21.37 -53.55 30.01
CA GLY A 449 -21.21 -55.00 29.98
C GLY A 449 -20.90 -55.55 31.35
#